data_AF-A0A935RW11-F1
#
_entry.id   AF-A0A935RW11-F1
#
_cell.length_a   1.000
_cell.length_b   1.000
_cell.length_c   1.000
_cell.angle_alpha   90.00
_cell.angle_beta   90.00
_cell.angle_gamma   90.00
#
_symmetry.space_group_name_H-M   'P 1'
#
loop_
_entity.id
_entity.type
_entity.pdbx_description
1 polymer ?
#
loop_
_entity_poly.entity_id
_entity_poly.type
_entity_poly.pdbx_seq_one_letter_code
_entity_poly.pdbx_strand_id
1 'polypeptide(L)'
;MDNPILSKLQTLPGDPPSGSDGALDREGFFAESLKLIRKVIAGRRSVLADDAPDISQEAALRLWKWLTKFEDRGSRMAEADWKSFTARTAHNEVNRNLSNRKKRIETSLDETEALGAELDASSAETFVLVKTVWQGICTLSLYQRQALLFSSVDLVLYLFQFGIEENELLAKLELTRVAWERISARMPLTDIEIAEIANPNCQWPKIDNRRRG
;
A
#
# COMPACT_ATOMS: atom_id res chain seq x y z
N MET A 1 -73.21 8.94 28.48
CA MET A 1 -71.76 8.88 28.72
C MET A 1 -71.39 7.44 28.49
N ASP A 2 -70.89 7.11 27.30
CA ASP A 2 -70.53 5.73 26.93
C ASP A 2 -69.27 5.80 26.07
N ASN A 3 -68.17 5.28 26.61
CA ASN A 3 -66.80 5.39 26.09
C ASN A 3 -66.53 4.38 24.95
N PRO A 4 -65.93 4.78 23.81
CA PRO A 4 -65.62 3.87 22.71
C PRO A 4 -64.13 3.49 22.67
N ILE A 5 -63.64 2.70 23.65
CA ILE A 5 -62.20 2.32 23.68
C ILE A 5 -61.94 0.80 23.68
N LEU A 6 -62.94 -0.08 23.80
CA LEU A 6 -62.67 -1.52 23.96
C LEU A 6 -63.36 -2.42 22.91
N SER A 7 -63.00 -2.29 21.63
CA SER A 7 -63.36 -3.29 20.60
C SER A 7 -62.34 -3.47 19.46
N LYS A 8 -61.05 -3.20 19.71
CA LYS A 8 -59.99 -3.47 18.72
C LYS A 8 -58.78 -4.25 19.28
N LEU A 9 -59.03 -5.19 20.19
CA LEU A 9 -58.00 -6.15 20.62
C LEU A 9 -58.52 -7.59 20.53
N GLN A 10 -58.76 -8.03 19.29
CA GLN A 10 -58.73 -9.44 18.91
C GLN A 10 -57.97 -9.55 17.59
N THR A 11 -56.65 -9.54 17.68
CA THR A 11 -55.76 -10.05 16.63
C THR A 11 -55.13 -11.34 17.15
N LEU A 12 -55.50 -12.46 16.52
CA LEU A 12 -54.81 -13.74 16.58
C LEU A 12 -53.30 -13.54 16.28
N PRO A 13 -52.41 -14.39 16.81
CA PRO A 13 -50.99 -14.33 16.51
C PRO A 13 -50.77 -14.89 15.09
N GLY A 14 -50.86 -13.99 14.10
CA GLY A 14 -50.30 -14.23 12.78
C GLY A 14 -48.80 -14.03 12.84
N ASP A 15 -48.06 -14.96 12.27
CA ASP A 15 -46.60 -15.02 12.21
C ASP A 15 -45.93 -13.67 11.93
N PRO A 16 -44.69 -13.45 12.45
CA PRO A 16 -43.91 -12.26 12.12
C PRO A 16 -43.73 -12.15 10.60
N PRO A 17 -43.66 -10.92 10.06
CA PRO A 17 -43.58 -10.69 8.62
C PRO A 17 -42.37 -11.43 8.04
N SER A 18 -42.67 -12.48 7.28
CA SER A 18 -41.71 -13.23 6.49
C SER A 18 -41.25 -12.36 5.32
N GLY A 19 -39.96 -12.08 5.27
CA GLY A 19 -39.26 -11.66 4.05
C GLY A 19 -39.29 -10.17 3.71
N SER A 20 -38.57 -9.35 4.48
CA SER A 20 -37.89 -8.19 3.90
C SER A 20 -36.75 -8.71 3.02
N ASP A 21 -37.08 -9.20 1.82
CA ASP A 21 -36.11 -9.59 0.82
C ASP A 21 -35.73 -8.36 -0.02
N GLY A 22 -34.45 -7.95 0.07
CA GLY A 22 -33.77 -7.38 -1.09
C GLY A 22 -33.56 -5.87 -1.21
N ALA A 23 -33.64 -5.06 -0.15
CA ALA A 23 -33.07 -3.71 -0.19
C ALA A 23 -31.80 -3.67 0.66
N LEU A 24 -30.67 -4.05 0.08
CA LEU A 24 -29.38 -3.71 0.67
C LEU A 24 -29.33 -2.18 0.79
N ASP A 25 -28.83 -1.65 1.90
CA ASP A 25 -28.48 -0.23 1.94
C ASP A 25 -27.38 0.04 0.89
N ARG A 26 -27.16 1.33 0.57
CA ARG A 26 -26.20 1.75 -0.45
C ARG A 26 -24.81 1.13 -0.21
N GLU A 27 -24.44 1.02 1.05
CA GLU A 27 -23.22 0.39 1.54
C GLU A 27 -23.19 -1.12 1.25
N GLY A 28 -24.29 -1.85 1.47
CA GLY A 28 -24.45 -3.26 1.13
C GLY A 28 -24.41 -3.53 -0.37
N PHE A 29 -25.05 -2.67 -1.18
CA PHE A 29 -24.96 -2.75 -2.65
C PHE A 29 -23.53 -2.54 -3.14
N PHE A 30 -22.81 -1.58 -2.57
CA PHE A 30 -21.42 -1.35 -2.92
C PHE A 30 -20.51 -2.52 -2.47
N ALA A 31 -20.75 -3.10 -1.29
CA ALA A 31 -20.02 -4.27 -0.80
C ALA A 31 -20.20 -5.49 -1.70
N GLU A 32 -21.42 -5.76 -2.19
CA GLU A 32 -21.67 -6.82 -3.17
C GLU A 32 -20.97 -6.55 -4.51
N SER A 33 -20.90 -5.28 -4.91
CA SER A 33 -20.16 -4.88 -6.10
C SER A 33 -18.66 -5.14 -5.98
N LEU A 34 -18.07 -4.88 -4.81
CA LEU A 34 -16.67 -5.18 -4.53
C LEU A 34 -16.37 -6.69 -4.61
N LYS A 35 -17.26 -7.52 -4.06
CA LYS A 35 -17.14 -8.99 -4.17
C LYS A 35 -17.17 -9.42 -5.62
N LEU A 36 -18.09 -8.86 -6.41
CA LEU A 36 -18.21 -9.16 -7.84
C LEU A 36 -16.98 -8.71 -8.63
N ILE A 37 -16.45 -7.51 -8.38
CA ILE A 37 -15.23 -6.98 -9.01
C ILE A 37 -14.06 -7.95 -8.76
N ARG A 38 -13.83 -8.34 -7.51
CA ARG A 38 -12.74 -9.27 -7.15
C ARG A 38 -12.91 -10.63 -7.82
N LYS A 39 -14.14 -11.16 -7.86
CA LYS A 39 -14.46 -12.43 -8.55
C LYS A 39 -14.15 -12.35 -10.04
N VAL A 40 -14.54 -11.26 -10.70
CA VAL A 40 -14.30 -11.03 -12.13
C VAL A 40 -12.81 -10.95 -12.44
N ILE A 41 -12.03 -10.26 -11.59
CA ILE A 41 -10.58 -10.10 -11.76
C ILE A 41 -9.86 -11.41 -11.49
N ALA A 42 -10.19 -12.13 -10.42
CA ALA A 42 -9.60 -13.43 -10.08
C ALA A 42 -9.82 -14.49 -11.16
N GLY A 43 -10.91 -14.38 -11.94
CA GLY A 43 -11.17 -15.26 -13.08
C GLY A 43 -10.29 -15.01 -14.32
N ARG A 44 -9.47 -13.95 -14.33
CA ARG A 44 -8.64 -13.56 -15.49
C ARG A 44 -7.20 -14.04 -15.33
N ARG A 45 -6.84 -15.10 -16.07
CA ARG A 45 -5.48 -15.69 -16.08
C ARG A 45 -4.35 -14.71 -16.46
N SER A 46 -4.67 -13.63 -17.18
CA SER A 46 -3.69 -12.64 -17.63
C SER A 46 -3.34 -11.59 -16.57
N VAL A 47 -4.06 -11.56 -15.45
CA VAL A 47 -3.82 -10.64 -14.34
C VAL A 47 -2.84 -11.30 -13.37
N LEU A 48 -1.74 -10.62 -13.02
CA LEU A 48 -0.85 -11.11 -11.97
C LEU A 48 -1.53 -10.94 -10.60
N ALA A 49 -1.19 -11.81 -9.66
CA ALA A 49 -1.75 -11.76 -8.31
C ALA A 49 -1.54 -10.39 -7.64
N ASP A 50 -0.38 -9.77 -7.88
CA ASP A 50 -0.01 -8.48 -7.31
C ASP A 50 -0.77 -7.30 -7.95
N ASP A 51 -1.21 -7.43 -9.20
CA ASP A 51 -1.97 -6.39 -9.90
C ASP A 51 -3.47 -6.40 -9.50
N ALA A 52 -3.97 -7.52 -8.97
CA ALA A 52 -5.39 -7.73 -8.72
C ALA A 52 -6.00 -6.76 -7.68
N PRO A 53 -5.32 -6.43 -6.56
CA PRO A 53 -5.79 -5.41 -5.62
C PRO A 53 -5.95 -4.04 -6.27
N ASP A 54 -4.95 -3.59 -7.03
CA ASP A 54 -4.93 -2.26 -7.65
C ASP A 54 -6.02 -2.11 -8.71
N ILE A 55 -6.17 -3.12 -9.58
CA ILE A 55 -7.25 -3.16 -10.58
C ILE A 55 -8.62 -3.17 -9.89
N SER A 56 -8.75 -3.89 -8.77
CA SER A 56 -9.99 -3.94 -8.00
C SER A 56 -10.34 -2.59 -7.39
N GLN A 57 -9.35 -1.88 -6.84
CA GLN A 57 -9.53 -0.54 -6.27
C GLN A 57 -9.92 0.47 -7.35
N GLU A 58 -9.27 0.45 -8.51
CA GLU A 58 -9.61 1.38 -9.60
C GLU A 58 -11.01 1.12 -10.18
N ALA A 59 -11.39 -0.14 -10.35
CA ALA A 59 -12.74 -0.49 -10.75
C ALA A 59 -13.79 -0.01 -9.74
N ALA A 60 -13.51 -0.18 -8.43
CA ALA A 60 -14.39 0.27 -7.36
C ALA A 60 -14.50 1.80 -7.29
N LEU A 61 -13.37 2.51 -7.42
CA LEU A 61 -13.33 3.97 -7.44
C LEU A 61 -14.13 4.53 -8.62
N ARG A 62 -13.98 3.92 -9.80
CA ARG A 62 -14.72 4.32 -11.00
C ARG A 62 -16.23 4.06 -10.85
N LEU A 63 -16.61 2.94 -10.24
CA LEU A 63 -17.99 2.61 -9.92
C LEU A 63 -18.59 3.64 -8.95
N TRP A 64 -17.86 3.99 -7.89
CA TRP A 64 -18.26 4.98 -6.90
C TRP A 64 -18.38 6.39 -7.50
N LYS A 65 -17.40 6.82 -8.30
CA LYS A 65 -17.44 8.09 -9.05
C LYS A 65 -18.64 8.17 -9.99
N TRP A 66 -19.02 7.07 -10.61
CA TRP A 66 -20.22 7.02 -11.45
C TRP A 66 -21.49 7.15 -10.60
N LEU A 67 -21.59 6.42 -9.49
CA LEU A 67 -22.76 6.42 -8.63
C LEU A 67 -23.00 7.77 -7.94
N THR A 68 -21.92 8.46 -7.55
CA THR A 68 -21.99 9.83 -7.02
C THR A 68 -22.41 10.85 -8.09
N LYS A 69 -21.97 10.67 -9.34
CA LYS A 69 -22.34 11.55 -10.46
C LYS A 69 -23.76 11.32 -10.98
N PHE A 70 -24.27 10.09 -10.88
CA PHE A 70 -25.55 9.67 -11.45
C PHE A 70 -26.43 8.99 -10.40
N GLU A 71 -26.59 9.64 -9.24
CA GLU A 71 -27.30 9.09 -8.08
C GLU A 71 -28.73 8.66 -8.42
N ASP A 72 -29.49 9.52 -9.10
CA ASP A 72 -30.86 9.22 -9.55
C ASP A 72 -30.94 8.01 -10.49
N ARG A 73 -29.91 7.82 -11.32
CA ARG A 73 -29.86 6.73 -12.29
C ARG A 73 -29.43 5.41 -11.62
N GLY A 74 -28.52 5.49 -10.66
CA GLY A 74 -28.10 4.35 -9.84
C GLY A 74 -29.27 3.81 -9.02
N SER A 75 -30.03 4.69 -8.37
CA SER A 75 -31.19 4.33 -7.52
C SER A 75 -32.34 3.69 -8.30
N ARG A 76 -32.44 3.94 -9.61
CA ARG A 76 -33.48 3.38 -10.49
C ARG A 76 -33.03 2.13 -11.25
N MET A 77 -31.77 1.73 -11.12
CA MET A 77 -31.24 0.62 -11.90
C MET A 77 -31.55 -0.72 -11.24
N ALA A 78 -32.02 -1.69 -12.03
CA ALA A 78 -32.28 -3.03 -11.55
C ALA A 78 -30.97 -3.72 -11.13
N GLU A 79 -31.06 -4.63 -10.16
CA GLU A 79 -29.90 -5.34 -9.62
C GLU A 79 -29.11 -6.11 -10.71
N ALA A 80 -29.82 -6.71 -11.68
CA ALA A 80 -29.20 -7.43 -12.79
C ALA A 80 -28.39 -6.52 -13.72
N ASP A 81 -28.91 -5.31 -13.98
CA ASP A 81 -28.22 -4.29 -14.77
C ASP A 81 -27.01 -3.75 -14.02
N TRP A 82 -27.13 -3.57 -12.71
CA TRP A 82 -26.04 -3.17 -11.82
C TRP A 82 -24.90 -4.19 -11.77
N LYS A 83 -25.23 -5.48 -11.64
CA LYS A 83 -24.23 -6.56 -11.72
C LYS A 83 -23.52 -6.57 -13.07
N SER A 84 -24.27 -6.40 -14.16
CA SER A 84 -23.72 -6.33 -15.52
C SER A 84 -22.81 -5.12 -15.71
N PHE A 85 -23.22 -3.95 -15.20
CA PHE A 85 -22.43 -2.72 -15.23
C PHE A 85 -21.13 -2.86 -14.42
N THR A 86 -21.22 -3.45 -13.23
CA THR A 86 -20.08 -3.73 -12.35
C THR A 86 -19.08 -4.67 -13.01
N ALA A 87 -19.55 -5.78 -13.60
CA ALA A 87 -18.70 -6.72 -14.31
C ALA A 87 -18.01 -6.08 -15.53
N ARG A 88 -18.72 -5.27 -16.30
CA ARG A 88 -18.14 -4.50 -17.43
C ARG A 88 -17.07 -3.52 -16.95
N THR A 89 -17.32 -2.84 -15.83
CA THR A 89 -16.35 -1.91 -15.24
C THR A 89 -15.07 -2.62 -14.84
N ALA A 90 -15.19 -3.78 -14.17
CA ALA A 90 -14.03 -4.61 -13.82
C ALA A 90 -13.26 -5.10 -15.05
N HIS A 91 -13.96 -5.57 -16.10
CA HIS A 91 -13.31 -5.98 -17.34
C HIS A 91 -12.57 -4.84 -18.04
N ASN A 92 -13.16 -3.65 -18.07
CA ASN A 92 -12.53 -2.48 -18.67
C ASN A 92 -11.25 -2.12 -17.94
N GLU A 93 -11.24 -2.21 -16.61
CA GLU A 93 -10.04 -1.87 -15.83
C GLU A 93 -8.94 -2.91 -16.00
N VAL A 94 -9.28 -4.20 -16.09
CA VAL A 94 -8.32 -5.26 -16.47
C VAL A 94 -7.67 -4.94 -17.82
N ASN A 95 -8.47 -4.63 -18.84
CA ASN A 95 -7.96 -4.32 -20.18
C ASN A 95 -7.10 -3.05 -20.18
N ARG A 96 -7.47 -2.06 -19.38
CA ARG A 96 -6.73 -0.80 -19.24
C ARG A 96 -5.39 -1.04 -18.56
N ASN A 97 -5.35 -1.82 -17.48
CA ASN A 97 -4.10 -2.22 -16.81
C ASN A 97 -3.17 -2.97 -17.78
N LEU A 98 -3.67 -3.97 -18.50
CA LEU A 98 -2.88 -4.72 -19.50
C LEU A 98 -2.36 -3.81 -20.62
N SER A 99 -3.17 -2.86 -21.08
CA SER A 99 -2.77 -1.89 -22.10
C SER A 99 -1.70 -0.92 -21.59
N ASN A 100 -1.83 -0.45 -20.35
CA ASN A 100 -0.85 0.42 -19.70
C ASN A 100 0.46 -0.30 -19.45
N ARG A 101 0.41 -1.57 -19.04
CA ARG A 101 1.59 -2.42 -18.89
C ARG A 101 2.35 -2.57 -20.19
N LYS A 102 1.66 -2.77 -21.31
CA LYS A 102 2.29 -2.83 -22.65
C LYS A 102 2.94 -1.50 -23.07
N LYS A 103 2.44 -0.38 -22.56
CA LYS A 103 2.97 0.98 -22.84
C LYS A 103 4.06 1.41 -21.87
N ARG A 104 4.20 0.75 -20.73
CA ARG A 104 5.28 1.01 -19.79
C ARG A 104 6.56 0.48 -20.43
N ILE A 105 7.24 1.36 -21.15
CA ILE A 105 8.64 1.16 -21.53
C ILE A 105 9.36 0.85 -20.22
N GLU A 106 9.94 -0.34 -20.12
CA GLU A 106 10.89 -0.67 -19.06
C GLU A 106 12.07 0.27 -19.25
N THR A 107 12.03 1.41 -18.56
CA THR A 107 13.21 2.25 -18.41
C THR A 107 14.19 1.44 -17.58
N SER A 108 15.24 0.95 -18.26
CA SER A 108 16.44 0.41 -17.63
C SER A 108 16.90 1.36 -16.54
N LEU A 109 17.34 0.81 -15.41
CA LEU A 109 17.83 1.59 -14.27
C LEU A 109 19.11 2.41 -14.59
N ASP A 110 19.72 2.19 -15.76
CA ASP A 110 20.98 2.82 -16.20
C ASP A 110 20.84 4.25 -16.74
N GLU A 111 19.63 4.77 -16.96
CA GLU A 111 19.41 6.12 -17.53
C GLU A 111 18.74 7.09 -16.54
N THR A 112 19.30 7.25 -15.35
CA THR A 112 18.93 8.38 -14.46
C THR A 112 19.97 9.47 -14.51
N GLU A 113 19.93 10.24 -15.59
CA GLU A 113 20.46 11.60 -15.59
C GLU A 113 19.60 12.44 -14.63
N ALA A 114 20.27 13.07 -13.66
CA ALA A 114 19.67 13.82 -12.57
C ALA A 114 18.94 15.07 -13.07
N LEU A 115 17.70 14.92 -13.53
CA LEU A 115 16.76 16.02 -13.68
C LEU A 115 16.04 16.21 -12.35
N GLY A 116 16.53 17.19 -11.58
CA GLY A 116 15.88 17.74 -10.39
C GLY A 116 14.56 18.42 -10.74
N ALA A 117 13.56 17.63 -11.11
CA ALA A 117 12.17 18.06 -11.11
C ALA A 117 11.65 17.87 -9.68
N GLU A 118 11.41 18.99 -9.01
CA GLU A 118 10.70 19.08 -7.74
C GLU A 118 9.26 18.59 -7.96
N LEU A 119 9.09 17.27 -7.92
CA LEU A 119 7.80 16.60 -7.98
C LEU A 119 7.13 16.81 -6.62
N ASP A 120 6.07 17.61 -6.61
CA ASP A 120 5.18 17.84 -5.47
C ASP A 120 4.36 16.56 -5.19
N ALA A 121 5.06 15.51 -4.76
CA ALA A 121 4.44 14.29 -4.26
C ALA A 121 3.80 14.61 -2.91
N SER A 122 2.55 14.17 -2.71
CA SER A 122 1.89 14.35 -1.41
C SER A 122 2.74 13.71 -0.31
N SER A 123 2.82 14.35 0.87
CA SER A 123 3.61 13.83 2.00
C SER A 123 3.27 12.39 2.36
N ALA A 124 2.02 11.96 2.12
CA ALA A 124 1.57 10.58 2.28
C ALA A 124 2.16 9.63 1.23
N GLU A 125 2.26 10.05 -0.04
CA GLU A 125 2.86 9.25 -1.12
C GLU A 125 4.36 9.06 -0.88
N THR A 126 5.05 10.12 -0.46
CA THR A 126 6.47 10.07 -0.07
C THR A 126 6.68 9.12 1.11
N PHE A 127 5.83 9.16 2.13
CA PHE A 127 5.92 8.24 3.27
C PHE A 127 5.74 6.77 2.85
N VAL A 128 4.75 6.48 2.00
CA VAL A 128 4.53 5.13 1.46
C VAL A 128 5.73 4.67 0.62
N LEU A 129 6.30 5.57 -0.19
CA LEU A 129 7.49 5.29 -0.97
C LEU A 129 8.69 4.98 -0.06
N VAL A 130 8.97 5.79 0.96
CA VAL A 130 10.07 5.55 1.90
C VAL A 130 9.90 4.22 2.62
N LYS A 131 8.70 3.92 3.10
CA LYS A 131 8.41 2.62 3.71
C LYS A 131 8.65 1.46 2.73
N THR A 132 8.28 1.62 1.46
CA THR A 132 8.50 0.60 0.42
C THR A 132 10.00 0.42 0.14
N VAL A 133 10.75 1.52 0.02
CA VAL A 133 12.21 1.49 -0.14
C VAL A 133 12.86 0.79 1.06
N TRP A 134 12.46 1.14 2.28
CA TRP A 134 12.97 0.50 3.49
C TRP A 134 12.70 -1.01 3.54
N GLN A 135 11.49 -1.45 3.16
CA GLN A 135 11.18 -2.88 3.05
C GLN A 135 12.06 -3.55 1.99
N GLY A 136 12.26 -2.90 0.83
CA GLY A 136 13.19 -3.36 -0.20
C GLY A 136 14.61 -3.54 0.33
N ILE A 137 15.15 -2.55 1.04
CA ILE A 137 16.46 -2.64 1.70
C ILE A 137 16.48 -3.82 2.68
N CYS A 138 15.42 -4.03 3.46
CA CYS A 138 15.34 -5.16 4.40
C CYS A 138 15.41 -6.54 3.73
N THR A 139 15.08 -6.66 2.45
CA THR A 139 15.20 -7.92 1.69
C THR A 139 16.62 -8.22 1.20
N LEU A 140 17.51 -7.22 1.18
CA LEU A 140 18.91 -7.41 0.79
C LEU A 140 19.65 -8.23 1.85
N SER A 141 20.81 -8.80 1.49
CA SER A 141 21.70 -9.44 2.48
C SER A 141 22.20 -8.43 3.52
N LEU A 142 22.60 -8.90 4.70
CA LEU A 142 23.13 -8.03 5.76
C LEU A 142 24.27 -7.12 5.25
N TYR A 143 25.22 -7.71 4.51
CA TYR A 143 26.33 -6.96 3.92
C TYR A 143 25.86 -5.87 2.96
N GLN A 144 24.91 -6.18 2.08
CA GLN A 144 24.36 -5.20 1.13
C GLN A 144 23.61 -4.07 1.85
N ARG A 145 22.84 -4.39 2.90
CA ARG A 145 22.18 -3.36 3.74
C ARG A 145 23.22 -2.43 4.36
N GLN A 146 24.24 -3.00 4.97
CA GLN A 146 25.33 -2.27 5.59
C GLN A 146 26.08 -1.40 4.57
N ALA A 147 26.43 -1.96 3.41
CA ALA A 147 27.12 -1.21 2.36
C ALA A 147 26.30 -0.03 1.84
N LEU A 148 25.02 -0.26 1.56
CA LEU A 148 24.12 0.77 1.06
C LEU A 148 23.90 1.89 2.09
N LEU A 149 23.68 1.54 3.36
CA LEU A 149 23.36 2.51 4.40
C LEU A 149 24.60 3.23 4.91
N PHE A 150 25.72 2.53 5.11
CA PHE A 150 26.94 3.17 5.64
C PHE A 150 27.66 4.04 4.61
N SER A 151 27.42 3.84 3.30
CA SER A 151 27.98 4.69 2.24
C SER A 151 27.22 6.01 2.05
N SER A 152 26.04 6.19 2.66
CA SER A 152 25.22 7.39 2.47
C SER A 152 24.58 7.89 3.77
N VAL A 153 25.11 9.02 4.28
CA VAL A 153 24.50 9.74 5.41
C VAL A 153 23.10 10.24 5.05
N ASP A 154 22.93 10.76 3.84
CA ASP A 154 21.67 11.33 3.37
C ASP A 154 20.55 10.28 3.36
N LEU A 155 20.84 9.06 2.90
CA LEU A 155 19.87 7.97 2.91
C LEU A 155 19.41 7.64 4.34
N VAL A 156 20.33 7.58 5.30
CA VAL A 156 19.99 7.31 6.71
C VAL A 156 19.15 8.44 7.30
N LEU A 157 19.53 9.70 7.08
CA LEU A 157 18.77 10.86 7.54
C LEU A 157 17.37 10.89 6.92
N TYR A 158 17.26 10.55 5.63
CA TYR A 158 15.99 10.48 4.93
C TYR A 158 15.08 9.40 5.53
N LEU A 159 15.61 8.19 5.81
CA LEU A 159 14.83 7.14 6.48
C LEU A 159 14.31 7.60 7.86
N PHE A 160 15.13 8.30 8.64
CA PHE A 160 14.72 8.84 9.94
C PHE A 160 13.67 9.94 9.83
N GLN A 161 13.83 10.86 8.87
CA GLN A 161 12.87 11.95 8.64
C GLN A 161 11.45 11.43 8.37
N PHE A 162 11.35 10.26 7.73
CA PHE A 162 10.07 9.61 7.39
C PHE A 162 9.69 8.46 8.33
N GLY A 163 10.22 8.46 9.56
CA GLY A 163 9.71 7.61 10.65
C GLY A 163 10.14 6.14 10.58
N ILE A 164 11.32 5.86 10.03
CA ILE A 164 12.06 4.65 10.39
C ILE A 164 12.78 4.94 11.70
N GLU A 165 12.54 4.13 12.73
CA GLU A 165 13.15 4.37 14.04
C GLU A 165 14.60 3.86 14.08
N GLU A 166 15.45 4.52 14.87
CA GLU A 166 16.84 4.07 15.10
C GLU A 166 16.87 2.60 15.57
N ASN A 167 16.02 2.23 16.52
CA ASN A 167 15.97 0.85 17.02
C ASN A 167 15.63 -0.17 15.92
N GLU A 168 14.74 0.20 15.00
CA GLU A 168 14.38 -0.63 13.85
C GLU A 168 15.58 -0.80 12.90
N LEU A 169 16.26 0.31 12.60
CA LEU A 169 17.48 0.30 11.77
C LEU A 169 18.57 -0.61 12.38
N LEU A 170 18.85 -0.43 13.67
CA LEU A 170 19.87 -1.20 14.38
C LEU A 170 19.56 -2.70 14.39
N ALA A 171 18.30 -3.06 14.61
CA ALA A 171 17.87 -4.45 14.57
C ALA A 171 18.07 -5.09 13.18
N LYS A 172 17.76 -4.35 12.10
CA LYS A 172 17.94 -4.84 10.71
C LYS A 172 19.40 -4.87 10.26
N LEU A 173 20.26 -4.08 10.89
CA LEU A 173 21.70 -4.08 10.66
C LEU A 173 22.48 -4.99 11.61
N GLU A 174 21.79 -5.68 12.52
CA GLU A 174 22.39 -6.54 13.56
C GLU A 174 23.47 -5.80 14.38
N LEU A 175 23.22 -4.51 14.64
CA LEU A 175 24.14 -3.64 15.37
C LEU A 175 23.69 -3.39 16.80
N THR A 176 24.67 -3.27 17.69
CA THR A 176 24.45 -2.68 19.02
C THR A 176 24.45 -1.17 18.93
N ARG A 177 23.81 -0.50 19.89
CA ARG A 177 23.81 0.98 19.97
C ARG A 177 25.23 1.57 20.05
N VAL A 178 26.11 0.91 20.81
CA VAL A 178 27.52 1.33 20.95
C VAL A 178 28.28 1.21 19.62
N ALA A 179 28.00 0.18 18.83
CA ALA A 179 28.58 0.04 17.50
C ALA A 179 28.04 1.12 16.55
N TRP A 180 26.73 1.38 16.60
CA TRP A 180 26.09 2.43 15.80
C TRP A 180 26.69 3.81 16.07
N GLU A 181 26.87 4.20 17.33
CA GLU A 181 27.47 5.51 17.69
C GLU A 181 28.88 5.69 17.10
N ARG A 182 29.67 4.62 17.00
CA ARG A 182 31.01 4.68 16.38
C ARG A 182 30.95 4.76 14.87
N ILE A 183 30.00 4.05 14.26
CA ILE A 183 29.81 4.00 12.80
C ILE A 183 29.25 5.33 12.31
N SER A 184 28.16 5.81 12.91
CA SER A 184 27.46 7.03 12.49
C SER A 184 28.34 8.28 12.56
N ALA A 185 29.25 8.36 13.54
CA ALA A 185 30.22 9.45 13.65
C ALA A 185 31.27 9.50 12.52
N ARG A 186 31.40 8.42 11.74
CA ARG A 186 32.39 8.27 10.67
C ARG A 186 31.78 8.18 9.28
N MET A 187 30.45 8.08 9.18
CA MET A 187 29.79 7.98 7.89
C MET A 187 30.01 9.24 7.03
N PRO A 188 30.07 9.12 5.69
CA PRO A 188 29.96 7.87 4.92
C PRO A 188 31.25 7.05 4.96
N LEU A 189 31.11 5.72 4.99
CA LEU A 189 32.22 4.78 5.02
C LEU A 189 32.61 4.30 3.63
N THR A 190 33.89 3.96 3.47
CA THR A 190 34.43 3.32 2.26
C THR A 190 34.14 1.82 2.25
N ASP A 191 34.19 1.19 1.07
CA ASP A 191 33.98 -0.26 0.91
C ASP A 191 34.92 -1.09 1.80
N ILE A 192 36.15 -0.62 2.01
CA ILE A 192 37.13 -1.28 2.88
C ILE A 192 36.66 -1.26 4.34
N GLU A 193 36.25 -0.09 4.85
CA GLU A 193 35.73 0.05 6.21
C GLU A 193 34.44 -0.73 6.42
N ILE A 194 33.57 -0.81 5.42
CA ILE A 194 32.34 -1.61 5.44
C ILE A 194 32.68 -3.10 5.51
N ALA A 195 33.63 -3.57 4.70
CA ALA A 195 34.10 -4.96 4.74
C ALA A 195 34.72 -5.32 6.09
N GLU A 196 35.42 -4.39 6.75
CA GLU A 196 35.93 -4.58 8.11
C GLU A 196 34.80 -4.73 9.14
N ILE A 197 33.73 -3.93 9.04
CA ILE A 197 32.55 -4.04 9.93
C ILE A 197 31.84 -5.37 9.74
N ALA A 198 31.70 -5.82 8.49
CA ALA A 198 31.00 -7.05 8.15
C ALA A 198 31.81 -8.31 8.51
N ASN A 199 33.12 -8.19 8.75
CA ASN A 199 33.97 -9.31 9.10
C ASN A 199 34.02 -9.50 10.63
N PRO A 200 33.44 -10.59 11.18
CA PRO A 200 33.41 -10.85 12.62
C PRO A 200 34.79 -11.04 13.26
N ASN A 201 35.86 -11.19 12.45
CA ASN A 201 37.23 -11.37 12.92
C ASN A 201 38.08 -10.08 12.87
N CYS A 202 37.56 -8.96 12.36
CA CYS A 202 38.30 -7.71 12.34
C CYS A 202 38.26 -7.02 13.71
N GLN A 203 39.34 -7.21 14.49
CA GLN A 203 39.61 -6.33 15.62
C GLN A 203 39.84 -4.92 15.10
N TRP A 204 38.92 -4.02 15.40
CA TRP A 204 39.08 -2.60 15.14
C TRP A 204 40.44 -2.12 15.66
N PRO A 205 41.29 -1.51 14.82
CA PRO A 205 42.49 -0.88 15.32
C PRO A 205 42.06 0.23 16.30
N LYS A 206 42.54 0.15 17.54
CA LYS A 206 42.43 1.26 18.48
C LYS A 206 43.03 2.48 17.79
N ILE A 207 42.22 3.50 17.54
CA ILE A 207 42.70 4.77 17.00
C ILE A 207 43.65 5.36 18.05
N ASP A 208 44.94 5.16 17.82
CA ASP A 208 45.98 5.78 18.63
C ASP A 208 46.11 7.23 18.14
N ASN A 209 45.63 8.15 18.98
CA ASN A 209 45.51 9.57 18.65
C ASN A 209 46.88 10.27 18.77
N ARG A 210 47.89 9.74 18.08
CA ARG A 210 49.24 10.29 17.99
C ARG A 210 49.75 10.21 16.56
N ARG A 211 49.43 11.25 15.78
CA ARG A 211 50.30 11.94 14.81
C ARG A 211 49.45 12.80 13.88
N ARG A 212 49.24 14.05 14.27
CA ARG A 212 49.30 15.18 13.34
C ARG A 212 50.27 16.18 13.96
N GLY A 213 51.44 16.28 13.35
CA GLY A 213 52.37 17.40 13.54
C GLY A 213 51.93 18.58 12.69
#